data_AF-A0A4Q4CHX1-F1
#
_entry.id   AF-A0A4Q4CHX1-F1
#
_cell.length_a   1.000
_cell.length_b   1.000
_cell.length_c   1.000
_cell.angle_alpha   90.00
_cell.angle_beta   90.00
_cell.angle_gamma   90.00
#
_symmetry.space_group_name_H-M   'P 1'
#
loop_
_entity.id
_entity.type
_entity.pdbx_description
1 polymer ?
#
loop_
_entity_poly.entity_id
_entity_poly.type
_entity_poly.pdbx_seq_one_letter_code
_entity_poly.pdbx_strand_id
1 'polypeptide(L)'
;MPAWSRWLLAPLHMLAVATGAKSFRDNPVLGSAWLNRWGLHLGRKRLAQRLAAWRRRRLEAGIAAADREAFARDGYLAIPDFLPPEEFARMRAELMSWRTPAREFIDGYSLTRLIPLDGVTLPGLPATSAALSGGRYRGLHDYIGACRQAPHLFVQTVFS
;
A
#
# COMPACT_ATOMS: atom_id res chain seq x y z
N MET A 1 22.01 -12.24 -19.96
CA MET A 1 22.53 -13.51 -19.42
C MET A 1 22.08 -14.66 -20.31
N PRO A 2 22.92 -15.68 -20.54
CA PRO A 2 22.54 -16.85 -21.33
C PRO A 2 21.32 -17.56 -20.72
N ALA A 3 20.43 -18.12 -21.55
CA ALA A 3 19.19 -18.76 -21.08
C ALA A 3 19.42 -19.93 -20.10
N TRP A 4 20.57 -20.61 -20.18
CA TRP A 4 20.93 -21.75 -19.33
C TRP A 4 21.31 -21.34 -17.90
N SER A 5 21.89 -20.15 -17.68
CA SER A 5 22.31 -19.71 -16.34
C SER A 5 21.12 -19.42 -15.41
N ARG A 6 19.94 -19.17 -15.98
CA ARG A 6 18.67 -19.00 -15.24
C ARG A 6 18.15 -20.32 -14.65
N TRP A 7 18.50 -21.45 -15.25
CA TRP A 7 18.13 -22.77 -14.74
C TRP A 7 19.04 -23.25 -13.60
N LEU A 8 20.28 -22.76 -13.52
CA LEU A 8 21.15 -23.01 -12.37
C LEU A 8 20.58 -22.43 -11.06
N LEU A 9 19.80 -21.35 -11.17
CA LEU A 9 19.09 -20.73 -10.06
C LEU A 9 17.66 -21.29 -9.88
N ALA A 10 17.28 -22.37 -10.59
CA ALA A 10 15.94 -22.94 -10.53
C ALA A 10 15.45 -23.24 -9.09
N PRO A 11 16.27 -23.76 -8.15
CA PRO A 11 15.84 -23.95 -6.76
C PRO A 11 15.46 -22.62 -6.07
N LEU A 12 16.23 -21.56 -6.28
CA LEU A 12 15.94 -20.21 -5.78
C LEU A 12 14.69 -19.61 -6.44
N HIS A 13 14.52 -19.83 -7.74
CA HIS A 13 13.34 -19.40 -8.48
C HIS A 13 12.07 -20.13 -8.03
N MET A 14 12.16 -21.40 -7.65
CA MET A 14 11.06 -22.16 -7.03
C MET A 14 10.70 -21.59 -5.65
N LEU A 15 11.67 -21.23 -4.81
CA LEU A 15 11.37 -20.57 -3.53
C LEU A 15 10.68 -19.21 -3.74
N ALA A 16 11.06 -18.46 -4.78
CA ALA A 16 10.39 -17.21 -5.16
C ALA A 16 8.92 -17.39 -5.60
N VAL A 17 8.49 -18.63 -5.89
CA VAL A 17 7.07 -18.94 -6.15
C VAL A 17 6.20 -18.71 -4.90
N ALA A 18 6.77 -18.80 -3.70
CA ALA A 18 6.05 -18.50 -2.46
C ALA A 18 6.13 -17.02 -2.05
N THR A 19 6.81 -16.17 -2.82
CA THR A 19 7.04 -14.75 -2.47
C THR A 19 6.24 -13.78 -3.36
N GLY A 20 6.32 -12.49 -3.02
CA GLY A 20 5.72 -11.39 -3.78
C GLY A 20 6.41 -11.08 -5.13
N ALA A 21 7.33 -11.93 -5.61
CA ALA A 21 8.02 -11.74 -6.88
C ALA A 21 7.04 -11.60 -8.05
N LYS A 22 7.25 -10.59 -8.91
CA LYS A 22 6.38 -10.31 -10.05
C LYS A 22 7.09 -10.33 -11.42
N SER A 23 8.39 -10.65 -11.47
CA SER A 23 9.10 -10.76 -12.75
C SER A 23 8.83 -12.12 -13.41
N PHE A 24 7.96 -12.12 -14.41
CA PHE A 24 7.71 -13.28 -15.29
C PHE A 24 8.85 -13.51 -16.29
N ARG A 25 9.61 -12.46 -16.63
CA ARG A 25 10.72 -12.52 -17.57
C ARG A 25 11.97 -13.15 -16.96
N ASP A 26 12.23 -12.86 -15.70
CA ASP A 26 13.51 -13.23 -15.05
C ASP A 26 13.40 -14.50 -14.20
N ASN A 27 12.20 -14.90 -13.82
CA ASN A 27 11.95 -16.17 -13.14
C ASN A 27 11.27 -17.15 -14.11
N PRO A 28 12.01 -18.15 -14.65
CA PRO A 28 11.47 -19.09 -15.65
C PRO A 28 10.33 -19.95 -15.12
N VAL A 29 10.25 -20.17 -13.80
CA VAL A 29 9.14 -20.91 -13.16
C VAL A 29 7.88 -20.05 -13.14
N LEU A 30 7.98 -18.77 -12.79
CA LEU A 30 6.84 -17.84 -12.81
C LEU A 30 6.37 -17.53 -14.22
N GLY A 31 7.30 -17.38 -15.17
CA GLY A 31 7.02 -17.12 -16.58
C GLY A 31 6.53 -18.32 -17.39
N SER A 32 6.57 -19.54 -16.83
CA SER A 32 6.21 -20.76 -17.55
C SER A 32 4.73 -20.79 -17.93
N ALA A 33 4.45 -20.75 -19.23
CA ALA A 33 3.09 -20.86 -19.76
C ALA A 33 2.42 -22.20 -19.40
N TRP A 34 3.20 -23.29 -19.36
CA TRP A 34 2.68 -24.61 -18.98
C TRP A 34 2.25 -24.63 -17.52
N LEU A 35 3.11 -24.20 -16.59
CA LEU A 35 2.78 -24.15 -15.16
C LEU A 35 1.59 -23.22 -14.89
N ASN A 36 1.51 -22.08 -15.58
CA ASN A 36 0.40 -21.15 -15.44
C ASN A 36 -0.92 -21.72 -15.97
N ARG A 37 -0.92 -22.48 -17.07
CA ARG A 37 -2.10 -23.25 -17.55
C ARG A 37 -2.53 -24.32 -16.55
N TRP A 38 -1.57 -24.95 -15.87
CA TRP A 38 -1.82 -25.89 -14.77
C TRP A 38 -2.26 -25.22 -13.47
N GLY A 39 -2.41 -23.89 -13.46
CA GLY A 39 -3.00 -23.17 -12.35
C GLY A 39 -2.01 -22.56 -11.36
N LEU A 40 -0.70 -22.54 -11.65
CA LEU A 40 0.32 -21.93 -10.78
C LEU A 40 -0.06 -20.50 -10.36
N HIS A 41 -0.35 -19.63 -11.33
CA HIS A 41 -0.73 -18.24 -11.06
C HIS A 41 -2.01 -18.14 -10.23
N LEU A 42 -3.03 -18.96 -10.52
CA LEU A 42 -4.27 -18.98 -9.77
C LEU A 42 -4.06 -19.47 -8.33
N GLY A 43 -3.25 -20.52 -8.15
CA GLY A 43 -2.83 -21.04 -6.85
C GLY A 43 -2.13 -19.97 -6.01
N ARG A 44 -1.19 -19.22 -6.61
CA ARG A 44 -0.52 -18.09 -5.95
C ARG A 44 -1.50 -17.01 -5.50
N LYS A 45 -2.46 -16.62 -6.36
CA LYS A 45 -3.50 -15.63 -5.99
C LYS A 45 -4.38 -16.12 -4.83
N ARG A 46 -4.82 -17.38 -4.87
CA ARG A 46 -5.61 -18.00 -3.79
C ARG A 46 -4.82 -18.07 -2.48
N LEU A 47 -3.54 -18.43 -2.53
CA LEU A 47 -2.66 -18.45 -1.36
C LEU A 47 -2.50 -17.04 -0.78
N ALA A 48 -2.22 -16.04 -1.63
CA ALA A 48 -2.09 -14.65 -1.19
C ALA A 48 -3.38 -14.14 -0.54
N GLN A 49 -4.56 -14.45 -1.11
CA GLN A 49 -5.85 -14.11 -0.52
C GLN A 49 -6.06 -14.78 0.84
N ARG A 50 -5.73 -16.07 0.97
CA ARG A 50 -5.82 -16.81 2.25
C ARG A 50 -4.90 -16.21 3.31
N LEU A 51 -3.65 -15.87 2.95
CA LEU A 51 -2.70 -15.22 3.85
C LEU A 51 -3.18 -13.84 4.28
N ALA A 52 -3.71 -13.04 3.35
CA ALA A 52 -4.28 -11.73 3.66
C ALA A 52 -5.49 -11.84 4.61
N ALA A 53 -6.39 -12.81 4.37
CA ALA A 53 -7.52 -13.08 5.25
C ALA A 53 -7.07 -13.52 6.65
N TRP A 54 -6.08 -14.41 6.74
CA TRP A 54 -5.50 -14.84 8.03
C TRP A 54 -4.87 -13.66 8.79
N ARG A 55 -4.10 -12.79 8.11
CA ARG A 55 -3.52 -11.60 8.73
C ARG A 55 -4.60 -10.63 9.20
N ARG A 56 -5.62 -10.37 8.37
CA ARG A 56 -6.75 -9.51 8.72
C ARG A 56 -7.45 -9.97 9.99
N ARG A 57 -7.73 -11.28 10.14
CA ARG A 57 -8.33 -11.84 11.37
C ARG A 57 -7.55 -11.47 12.64
N ARG A 58 -6.22 -11.33 12.55
CA ARG A 58 -5.35 -10.92 13.68
C ARG A 58 -5.31 -9.41 13.91
N LEU A 59 -5.88 -8.63 12.99
CA LEU A 59 -5.93 -7.17 12.98
C LEU A 59 -7.36 -6.63 13.18
N GLU A 60 -8.36 -7.51 13.32
CA GLU A 60 -9.76 -7.10 13.53
C GLU A 60 -10.00 -6.42 14.88
N ALA A 61 -9.13 -6.68 15.86
CA ALA A 61 -9.22 -6.04 17.17
C ALA A 61 -9.11 -4.51 17.05
N GLY A 62 -10.16 -3.81 17.46
CA GLY A 62 -10.25 -2.35 17.39
C GLY A 62 -10.81 -1.78 16.09
N ILE A 63 -11.23 -2.63 15.14
CA ILE A 63 -11.92 -2.20 13.91
C ILE A 63 -13.43 -2.42 14.07
N ALA A 64 -14.22 -1.38 13.81
CA ALA A 64 -15.67 -1.46 13.88
C ALA A 64 -16.20 -2.55 12.93
N ALA A 65 -17.24 -3.28 13.36
CA ALA A 65 -17.85 -4.33 12.53
C ALA A 65 -18.37 -3.78 11.19
N ALA A 66 -19.02 -2.62 11.22
CA ALA A 66 -19.51 -1.94 10.03
C ALA A 66 -18.38 -1.61 9.03
N ASP A 67 -17.21 -1.17 9.50
CA ASP A 67 -16.05 -0.89 8.65
C ASP A 67 -15.51 -2.20 8.03
N ARG A 68 -15.47 -3.29 8.80
CA ARG A 68 -15.04 -4.61 8.26
C ARG A 68 -15.98 -5.11 7.18
N GLU A 69 -17.29 -4.98 7.40
CA GLU A 69 -18.33 -5.39 6.45
C GLU A 69 -18.33 -4.54 5.18
N ALA A 70 -18.21 -3.22 5.32
CA ALA A 70 -18.11 -2.30 4.19
C ALA A 70 -16.87 -2.61 3.33
N PHE A 71 -15.71 -2.79 3.97
CA PHE A 71 -14.49 -3.14 3.24
C PHE A 71 -14.60 -4.51 2.56
N ALA A 72 -15.20 -5.52 3.22
CA ALA A 72 -15.38 -6.85 2.63
C ALA A 72 -16.30 -6.85 1.40
N ARG A 73 -17.31 -5.96 1.39
CA ARG A 73 -18.25 -5.80 0.29
C ARG A 73 -17.68 -4.98 -0.86
N ASP A 74 -17.11 -3.81 -0.54
CA ASP A 74 -16.79 -2.78 -1.53
C ASP A 74 -15.31 -2.79 -1.94
N GLY A 75 -14.43 -3.37 -1.11
CA GLY A 75 -12.99 -3.39 -1.34
C GLY A 75 -12.28 -2.06 -1.00
N TYR A 76 -13.01 -1.07 -0.47
CA TYR A 76 -12.50 0.21 0.02
C TYR A 76 -13.36 0.71 1.18
N LEU A 77 -12.92 1.78 1.85
CA LEU A 77 -13.70 2.50 2.86
C LEU A 77 -13.76 3.99 2.52
N ALA A 78 -14.95 4.56 2.61
CA ALA A 78 -15.17 6.00 2.58
C ALA A 78 -15.78 6.40 3.92
N ILE A 79 -14.98 7.06 4.76
CA ILE A 79 -15.39 7.46 6.11
C ILE A 79 -15.51 8.99 6.13
N PRO A 80 -16.72 9.55 6.10
CA PRO A 80 -16.91 10.99 6.22
C PRO A 80 -16.44 11.46 7.60
N ASP A 81 -16.00 12.72 7.68
CA ASP A 81 -15.66 13.39 8.93
C ASP A 81 -14.71 12.57 9.83
N PHE A 82 -13.72 11.90 9.19
CA PHE A 82 -12.82 10.97 9.87
C PHE A 82 -12.04 11.63 11.02
N LEU A 83 -11.59 12.88 10.81
CA LEU A 83 -10.94 13.70 11.82
C LEU A 83 -11.95 14.64 12.47
N PRO A 84 -11.84 14.90 13.78
CA PRO A 84 -12.58 15.98 14.42
C PRO A 84 -12.39 17.32 13.68
N PRO A 85 -13.44 18.15 13.53
CA PRO A 85 -13.38 19.37 12.73
C PRO A 85 -12.21 20.30 13.10
N GLU A 86 -11.89 20.43 14.39
CA GLU A 86 -10.78 21.26 14.87
C GLU A 86 -9.40 20.66 14.55
N GLU A 87 -9.25 19.34 14.62
CA GLU A 87 -8.01 18.66 14.22
C GLU A 87 -7.78 18.80 12.72
N PHE A 88 -8.83 18.59 11.93
CA PHE A 88 -8.78 18.78 10.49
C PHE A 88 -8.42 20.22 10.11
N ALA A 89 -9.06 21.21 10.74
CA ALA A 89 -8.78 22.63 10.48
C ALA A 89 -7.33 23.00 10.79
N ARG A 90 -6.79 22.52 11.92
CA ARG A 90 -5.38 22.74 12.30
C ARG A 90 -4.41 22.09 11.31
N MET A 91 -4.61 20.82 10.99
CA MET A 91 -3.78 20.10 10.01
C MET A 91 -3.82 20.81 8.65
N ARG A 92 -4.99 21.22 8.19
CA ARG A 92 -5.16 21.94 6.93
C ARG A 92 -4.40 23.28 6.94
N ALA A 93 -4.56 24.09 7.98
CA ALA A 93 -3.87 25.38 8.07
C ALA A 93 -2.35 25.22 8.08
N GLU A 94 -1.84 24.24 8.84
CA GLU A 94 -0.42 23.87 8.89
C GLU A 94 0.11 23.48 7.50
N LEU A 95 -0.55 22.54 6.81
CA LEU A 95 -0.13 22.09 5.47
C LEU A 95 -0.18 23.21 4.42
N MET A 96 -1.17 24.11 4.50
CA MET A 96 -1.33 25.19 3.53
C MET A 96 -0.34 26.35 3.74
N SER A 97 0.20 26.48 4.96
CA SER A 97 1.21 27.51 5.28
C SER A 97 2.65 27.04 5.07
N TRP A 98 2.86 25.72 5.06
CA TRP A 98 4.19 25.13 4.94
C TRP A 98 4.76 25.27 3.52
N ARG A 99 6.03 25.67 3.43
CA ARG A 99 6.77 25.77 2.17
C ARG A 99 7.96 24.83 2.19
N THR A 100 8.00 23.89 1.27
CA THR A 100 9.06 22.90 1.15
C THR A 100 9.23 22.48 -0.31
N PRO A 101 10.43 22.03 -0.74
CA PRO A 101 10.60 21.41 -2.04
C PRO A 101 9.64 20.24 -2.23
N ALA A 102 9.07 20.15 -3.43
CA ALA A 102 8.21 19.05 -3.83
C ALA A 102 8.88 18.25 -4.95
N ARG A 103 8.50 16.98 -5.06
CA ARG A 103 8.86 16.13 -6.19
C ARG A 103 7.81 16.29 -7.27
N GLU A 104 8.25 16.39 -8.51
CA GLU A 104 7.37 16.61 -9.65
C GLU A 104 7.54 15.51 -10.69
N PHE A 105 6.42 15.13 -11.28
CA PHE A 105 6.36 14.16 -12.35
C PHE A 105 5.32 14.63 -13.37
N ILE A 106 5.70 14.59 -14.65
CA ILE A 106 4.83 14.94 -15.78
C ILE A 106 4.41 13.65 -16.46
N ASP A 107 3.10 13.46 -16.60
CA ASP A 107 2.49 12.34 -17.33
C ASP A 107 1.49 12.89 -18.36
N GLY A 108 1.90 12.90 -19.64
CA GLY A 108 1.14 13.55 -20.69
C GLY A 108 0.95 15.04 -20.42
N TYR A 109 -0.30 15.46 -20.22
CA TYR A 109 -0.68 16.86 -19.94
C TYR A 109 -0.82 17.18 -18.45
N SER A 110 -0.64 16.19 -17.57
CA SER A 110 -0.80 16.38 -16.13
C SER A 110 0.55 16.52 -15.44
N LEU A 111 0.67 17.56 -14.60
CA LEU A 111 1.78 17.70 -13.66
C LEU A 111 1.31 17.24 -12.28
N THR A 112 1.93 16.20 -11.75
CA THR A 112 1.72 15.77 -10.36
C THR A 112 2.85 16.28 -9.50
N ARG A 113 2.50 17.03 -8.45
CA ARG A 113 3.41 17.49 -7.41
C ARG A 113 3.15 16.73 -6.12
N LEU A 114 4.23 16.23 -5.51
CA LEU A 114 4.21 15.45 -4.27
C LEU A 114 5.14 16.05 -3.22
N ILE A 115 4.59 16.40 -2.07
CA ILE A 115 5.37 16.71 -0.87
C ILE A 115 5.39 15.45 0.00
N PRO A 116 6.54 14.77 0.20
CA PRO A 116 6.60 13.60 1.06
C PRO A 116 6.34 13.98 2.52
N LEU A 117 5.47 13.25 3.21
CA LEU A 117 5.29 13.33 4.65
C LEU A 117 6.13 12.23 5.31
N ASP A 118 7.44 12.36 5.18
CA ASP A 118 8.43 11.38 5.63
C ASP A 118 9.07 11.77 6.98
N GLY A 119 10.08 11.02 7.41
CA GLY A 119 10.80 11.27 8.66
C GLY A 119 11.58 12.60 8.69
N VAL A 120 11.67 13.32 7.58
CA VAL A 120 12.31 14.65 7.51
C VAL A 120 11.25 15.75 7.60
N THR A 121 10.16 15.61 6.85
CA THR A 121 9.13 16.65 6.73
C THR A 121 8.12 16.60 7.87
N LEU A 122 7.65 15.40 8.24
CA LEU A 122 6.58 15.23 9.21
C LEU A 122 6.90 15.75 10.63
N PRO A 123 8.15 15.69 11.16
CA PRO A 123 8.49 16.29 12.45
C PRO A 123 8.27 17.80 12.51
N GLY A 124 8.32 18.51 11.38
CA GLY A 124 8.04 19.95 11.30
C GLY A 124 6.55 20.29 11.24
N LEU A 125 5.67 19.28 11.22
CA LEU A 125 4.23 19.39 11.02
C LEU A 125 3.47 18.71 12.17
N PRO A 126 3.48 19.28 13.40
CA PRO A 126 2.91 18.63 14.58
C PRO A 126 1.42 18.31 14.47
N ALA A 127 0.59 19.17 13.87
CA ALA A 127 -0.84 18.91 13.72
C ALA A 127 -1.08 17.76 12.74
N THR A 128 -0.33 17.74 11.63
CA THR A 128 -0.37 16.66 10.64
C THR A 128 0.13 15.34 11.21
N SER A 129 1.21 15.37 12.01
CA SER A 129 1.76 14.20 12.70
C SER A 129 0.75 13.60 13.69
N ALA A 130 0.05 14.44 14.46
CA ALA A 130 -1.01 14.00 15.36
C ALA A 130 -2.15 13.30 14.59
N ALA A 131 -2.63 13.90 13.50
CA ALA A 131 -3.69 13.32 12.68
C ALA A 131 -3.30 11.95 12.08
N LEU A 132 -2.06 11.81 11.60
CA LEU A 132 -1.56 10.58 10.97
C LEU A 132 -1.06 9.52 11.96
N SER A 133 -0.92 9.87 13.25
CA SER A 133 -0.52 8.94 14.32
C SER A 133 -1.70 8.31 15.05
N GLY A 134 -2.93 8.77 14.78
CA GLY A 134 -4.16 8.25 15.40
C GLY A 134 -4.30 6.73 15.28
N GLY A 135 -4.64 6.08 16.39
CA GLY A 135 -4.76 4.62 16.47
C GLY A 135 -5.80 4.05 15.50
N ARG A 136 -6.92 4.75 15.29
CA ARG A 136 -7.96 4.38 14.32
C ARG A 136 -7.42 4.42 12.88
N TYR A 137 -6.68 5.48 12.52
CA TYR A 137 -6.12 5.64 11.18
C TYR A 137 -5.12 4.52 10.86
N ARG A 138 -4.17 4.27 11.77
CA ARG A 138 -3.18 3.20 11.63
C ARG A 138 -3.83 1.82 11.61
N GLY A 139 -4.78 1.58 12.51
CA GLY A 139 -5.51 0.31 12.58
C GLY A 139 -6.25 -0.01 11.29
N LEU A 140 -6.93 0.97 10.70
CA LEU A 140 -7.62 0.80 9.42
C LEU A 140 -6.64 0.54 8.27
N HIS A 141 -5.53 1.29 8.19
CA HIS A 141 -4.49 1.04 7.20
C HIS A 141 -3.90 -0.37 7.32
N ASP A 142 -3.58 -0.80 8.54
CA ASP A 142 -3.02 -2.12 8.80
C ASP A 142 -4.00 -3.23 8.41
N TYR A 143 -5.27 -3.07 8.79
CA TYR A 143 -6.34 -4.02 8.49
C TYR A 143 -6.57 -4.13 6.99
N ILE A 144 -6.78 -3.01 6.29
CA ILE A 144 -7.03 -2.97 4.85
C ILE A 144 -5.84 -3.57 4.08
N GLY A 145 -4.62 -3.14 4.43
CA GLY A 145 -3.38 -3.62 3.83
C GLY A 145 -3.03 -5.07 4.18
N ALA A 146 -3.69 -5.66 5.18
CA ALA A 146 -3.34 -6.96 5.76
C ALA A 146 -1.86 -7.06 6.19
N CYS A 147 -1.26 -5.93 6.59
CA CYS A 147 0.12 -5.82 7.03
C CYS A 147 0.31 -4.61 7.95
N ARG A 148 1.27 -4.69 8.89
CA ARG A 148 1.66 -3.55 9.74
C ARG A 148 2.84 -2.82 9.15
N GLN A 149 2.63 -2.24 7.98
CA GLN A 149 3.66 -1.45 7.29
C GLN A 149 3.20 0.00 7.25
N ALA A 150 4.09 0.91 7.64
CA ALA A 150 3.81 2.33 7.56
C ALA A 150 3.43 2.71 6.11
N PRO A 151 2.30 3.42 5.91
CA PRO A 151 1.92 3.87 4.58
C PRO A 151 2.91 4.92 4.07
N HIS A 152 3.04 5.01 2.75
CA HIS A 152 3.68 6.17 2.14
C HIS A 152 2.69 7.33 2.15
N LEU A 153 3.09 8.43 2.79
CA LEU A 153 2.24 9.59 3.01
C LEU A 153 2.80 10.77 2.22
N PHE A 154 1.93 11.48 1.53
CA PHE A 154 2.30 12.64 0.75
C PHE A 154 1.11 13.60 0.61
N VAL A 155 1.40 14.89 0.49
CA VAL A 155 0.44 15.86 -0.02
C VAL A 155 0.58 15.88 -1.54
N GLN A 156 -0.51 15.57 -2.23
CA GLN A 156 -0.55 15.55 -3.69
C GLN A 156 -1.33 16.75 -4.23
N THR A 157 -0.75 17.41 -5.21
CA THR A 157 -1.44 18.38 -6.06
C THR A 157 -1.34 17.92 -7.50
N VAL A 158 -2.46 17.87 -8.20
CA VAL A 158 -2.52 17.53 -9.62
C VAL A 158 -2.92 18.79 -10.38
N PHE A 159 -2.09 19.19 -11.32
CA PHE A 159 -2.40 20.22 -12.29
C PHE A 159 -2.77 19.53 -13.60
N SER A 160 -3.94 19.86 -14.14
CA SER A 160 -4.55 19.28 -15.33
C SER A 160 -5.10 20.36 -16.23
#